data_AF-B0CDW1-F1
#
_entry.id   AF-B0CDW1-F1
#
_cell.length_a   1.000
_cell.length_b   1.000
_cell.length_c   1.000
_cell.angle_alpha   90.00
_cell.angle_beta   90.00
_cell.angle_gamma   90.00
#
_symmetry.space_group_name_H-M   'P 1'
#
loop_
_entity.id
_entity.type
_entity.pdbx_description
1 polymer ?
#
loop_
_entity_poly.entity_id
_entity_poly.type
_entity_poly.pdbx_seq_one_letter_code
_entity_poly.pdbx_strand_id
1 'polypeptide(L)'
;MASNSKNTQSLCLDEEVRTIQERLQCSNGELLATLGKDGMARVWDLQGRQIAQYKASRFAINSDWSKIATVQQPNAFRKQAEIIFYRMDGLEGLLARGCRRLHWYLVNSQQVTDEERAACNL
;
A
#
# COMPACT_ATOMS: atom_id res chain seq x y z
N MET A 1 -6.28 31.11 -29.31
CA MET A 1 -7.48 30.28 -29.02
C MET A 1 -7.04 28.83 -29.07
N ALA A 2 -7.24 27.95 -28.11
CA ALA A 2 -7.61 28.00 -26.70
C ALA A 2 -7.07 26.67 -26.11
N SER A 3 -6.57 26.75 -24.88
CA SER A 3 -6.07 25.64 -24.07
C SER A 3 -7.07 24.49 -23.93
N ASN A 4 -6.59 23.23 -23.90
CA ASN A 4 -7.02 22.33 -22.83
C ASN A 4 -6.06 21.15 -22.60
N SER A 5 -5.20 21.34 -21.62
CA SER A 5 -4.63 20.27 -20.81
C SER A 5 -5.75 19.38 -20.26
N LYS A 6 -5.69 18.07 -20.49
CA LYS A 6 -6.38 17.09 -19.64
C LYS A 6 -5.44 15.93 -19.30
N ASN A 7 -4.72 16.14 -18.22
CA ASN A 7 -4.39 15.16 -17.18
C ASN A 7 -3.89 13.79 -17.64
N THR A 8 -2.58 13.69 -17.83
CA THR A 8 -1.86 12.44 -17.58
C THR A 8 -1.89 12.16 -16.08
N GLN A 9 -2.97 11.56 -15.57
CA GLN A 9 -2.95 10.89 -14.27
C GLN A 9 -2.33 9.51 -14.48
N SER A 10 -1.16 9.30 -13.89
CA SER A 10 -0.45 8.02 -13.88
C SER A 10 -1.32 6.92 -13.25
N LEU A 11 -1.96 6.12 -14.10
CA LEU A 11 -2.75 4.95 -13.74
C LEU A 11 -1.93 3.71 -14.13
N CYS A 12 -1.26 3.07 -13.17
CA CYS A 12 -0.57 1.79 -13.35
C CYS A 12 -1.65 0.65 -13.40
N LEU A 13 -2.50 0.61 -14.44
CA LEU A 13 -3.41 -0.51 -14.78
C LEU A 13 -3.53 -0.65 -16.31
N ASP A 14 -3.23 -1.85 -16.82
CA ASP A 14 -3.53 -2.27 -18.19
C ASP A 14 -4.83 -3.10 -18.17
N GLU A 15 -5.73 -2.88 -19.12
CA GLU A 15 -6.93 -3.70 -19.32
C GLU A 15 -6.63 -5.04 -20.00
N GLU A 16 -5.42 -5.24 -20.52
CA GLU A 16 -5.06 -6.48 -21.21
C GLU A 16 -3.67 -6.97 -20.82
N VAL A 17 -3.55 -7.73 -19.72
CA VAL A 17 -2.33 -8.55 -19.50
C VAL A 17 -2.31 -9.72 -20.49
N ARG A 18 -1.92 -9.41 -21.74
CA ARG A 18 -1.10 -10.28 -22.57
C ARG A 18 0.22 -9.57 -22.79
N THR A 19 1.27 -10.26 -22.35
CA THR A 19 2.66 -10.01 -22.72
C THR A 19 3.38 -9.01 -21.81
N ILE A 20 4.32 -9.59 -21.08
CA ILE A 20 5.37 -8.92 -20.31
C ILE A 20 6.24 -8.15 -21.29
N GLN A 21 6.01 -6.85 -21.47
CA GLN A 21 7.01 -5.80 -21.76
C GLN A 21 6.26 -4.50 -21.47
N GLU A 22 6.51 -3.84 -20.35
CA GLU A 22 7.47 -2.75 -20.32
C GLU A 22 7.82 -2.40 -18.86
N ARG A 23 8.99 -1.81 -18.67
CA ARG A 23 9.50 -1.38 -17.38
C ARG A 23 8.70 -0.16 -16.89
N LEU A 24 7.56 -0.40 -16.26
CA LEU A 24 6.73 0.61 -15.62
C LEU A 24 7.47 1.17 -14.40
N GLN A 25 8.09 2.34 -14.54
CA GLN A 25 8.64 3.09 -13.42
C GLN A 25 7.51 3.91 -12.76
N CYS A 26 6.86 3.29 -11.77
CA CYS A 26 5.96 3.98 -10.84
C CYS A 26 6.87 4.69 -9.78
N SER A 27 6.61 5.98 -9.49
CA SER A 27 7.57 7.05 -9.13
C SER A 27 8.43 6.96 -7.85
N ASN A 28 8.49 5.81 -7.18
CA ASN A 28 9.37 5.63 -6.00
C ASN A 28 10.53 4.67 -6.27
N GLY A 29 10.60 4.09 -7.48
CA GLY A 29 11.76 3.34 -7.95
C GLY A 29 12.00 1.97 -7.28
N GLU A 30 11.09 1.48 -6.43
CA GLU A 30 11.36 0.28 -5.61
C GLU A 30 10.29 -0.82 -5.71
N LEU A 31 9.06 -0.51 -6.14
CA LEU A 31 7.94 -1.45 -6.12
C LEU A 31 7.15 -1.48 -7.44
N LEU A 32 6.58 -2.65 -7.74
CA LEU A 32 5.65 -2.90 -8.84
C LEU A 32 4.34 -3.46 -8.28
N ALA A 33 3.20 -3.09 -8.85
CA ALA A 33 1.90 -3.67 -8.51
C ALA A 33 1.20 -4.24 -9.73
N THR A 34 0.54 -5.38 -9.55
CA THR A 34 -0.18 -6.10 -10.62
C THR A 34 -1.52 -6.57 -10.12
N LEU A 35 -2.57 -6.51 -10.95
CA LEU A 35 -3.87 -7.13 -10.67
C LEU A 35 -4.06 -8.34 -11.58
N GLY A 36 -4.15 -9.53 -11.01
CA GLY A 36 -4.34 -10.77 -11.75
C GLY A 36 -5.81 -11.07 -12.05
N LYS A 37 -6.05 -11.82 -13.13
CA LYS A 37 -7.38 -12.39 -13.46
C LYS A 37 -7.87 -13.41 -12.41
N ASP A 38 -6.96 -13.88 -11.56
CA ASP A 38 -7.26 -14.71 -10.39
C ASP A 38 -7.89 -13.92 -9.23
N GLY A 39 -8.14 -12.62 -9.41
CA GLY A 39 -8.73 -11.76 -8.39
C GLY A 39 -7.77 -11.42 -7.26
N MET A 40 -6.46 -11.50 -7.54
CA MET A 40 -5.41 -11.17 -6.58
C MET A 40 -4.57 -10.01 -7.10
N ALA A 41 -4.55 -8.92 -6.34
CA ALA A 41 -3.55 -7.87 -6.49
C ALA A 41 -2.27 -8.28 -5.77
N ARG A 42 -1.11 -8.07 -6.40
CA ARG A 42 0.20 -8.40 -5.85
C ARG A 42 1.11 -7.19 -5.94
N VAL A 43 1.95 -7.03 -4.92
CA VAL A 43 3.02 -6.03 -4.88
C VAL A 43 4.35 -6.77 -4.86
N TRP A 44 5.27 -6.30 -5.68
CA TRP A 44 6.58 -6.89 -5.91
C TRP A 44 7.66 -5.86 -5.67
N ASP A 45 8.84 -6.30 -5.25
CA ASP A 45 10.03 -5.49 -5.43
C ASP A 45 10.58 -5.62 -6.87
N LEU A 46 11.57 -4.78 -7.20
CA LEU A 46 12.20 -4.81 -8.52
C LEU A 46 13.08 -6.04 -8.77
N GLN A 47 13.36 -6.85 -7.74
CA GLN A 47 14.03 -8.14 -7.88
C GLN A 47 13.04 -9.28 -8.20
N GLY A 48 11.74 -8.97 -8.29
CA GLY A 48 10.68 -9.92 -8.58
C GLY A 48 10.19 -10.71 -7.36
N ARG A 49 10.57 -10.32 -6.14
CA ARG A 49 10.03 -10.93 -4.93
C ARG A 49 8.67 -10.33 -4.62
N GLN A 50 7.68 -11.20 -4.42
CA GLN A 50 6.35 -10.78 -3.97
C GLN A 50 6.42 -10.39 -2.48
N ILE A 51 6.06 -9.15 -2.14
CA ILE A 51 6.09 -8.66 -0.76
C ILE A 51 4.70 -8.48 -0.15
N ALA A 52 3.65 -8.40 -0.98
CA ALA A 52 2.28 -8.34 -0.52
C ALA A 52 1.30 -8.92 -1.53
N GLN A 53 0.15 -9.36 -1.03
CA GLN A 53 -0.94 -9.89 -1.84
C GLN A 53 -2.29 -9.56 -1.20
N TYR A 54 -3.24 -9.14 -2.02
CA TYR A 54 -4.56 -8.71 -1.60
C TYR A 54 -5.62 -9.33 -2.50
N LYS A 55 -6.71 -9.84 -1.91
CA LYS A 55 -7.90 -10.21 -2.67
C LYS A 55 -8.58 -8.93 -3.17
N ALA A 56 -8.69 -8.77 -4.47
CA ALA A 56 -9.16 -7.56 -5.10
C ALA A 56 -9.71 -7.85 -6.50
N SER A 57 -10.90 -7.33 -6.80
CA SER A 57 -11.43 -7.24 -8.17
C SER A 57 -11.07 -5.92 -8.85
N ARG A 58 -10.80 -4.89 -8.04
CA ARG A 58 -10.17 -3.63 -8.46
C ARG A 58 -9.15 -3.21 -7.42
N PHE A 59 -8.12 -2.52 -7.87
CA PHE A 59 -6.97 -2.15 -7.05
C PHE A 59 -6.50 -0.75 -7.44
N ALA A 60 -6.16 0.06 -6.43
CA ALA A 60 -5.58 1.37 -6.62
C ALA A 60 -4.54 1.64 -5.52
N ILE A 61 -3.48 2.36 -5.89
CA ILE A 61 -2.48 2.87 -4.95
C ILE A 61 -2.43 4.38 -5.13
N ASN A 62 -2.30 5.13 -4.04
CA ASN A 62 -2.03 6.56 -4.14
C ASN A 62 -0.57 6.82 -4.58
N SER A 63 -0.28 8.04 -5.02
CA SER A 63 1.00 8.40 -5.63
C SER A 63 2.22 8.20 -4.71
N ASP A 64 2.05 8.33 -3.40
CA ASP A 64 3.13 8.14 -2.42
C ASP A 64 3.29 6.68 -1.94
N TRP A 65 2.51 5.74 -2.48
CA TRP A 65 2.52 4.32 -2.13
C TRP A 65 2.15 3.98 -0.67
N SER A 66 1.69 4.94 0.13
CA SER A 66 1.32 4.72 1.54
C SER A 66 -0.08 4.14 1.74
N LYS A 67 -0.93 4.20 0.71
CA LYS A 67 -2.32 3.72 0.78
C LYS A 67 -2.69 2.90 -0.43
N ILE A 68 -3.33 1.78 -0.14
CA ILE A 68 -3.92 0.88 -1.13
C ILE A 68 -5.42 0.86 -0.91
N ALA A 69 -6.19 0.93 -1.98
CA ALA A 69 -7.62 0.67 -1.98
C ALA A 69 -7.90 -0.59 -2.81
N THR A 70 -8.66 -1.52 -2.24
CA THR A 70 -9.15 -2.69 -2.96
C THR A 70 -10.66 -2.71 -2.99
N VAL A 71 -11.22 -3.27 -4.05
CA VAL A 71 -12.63 -3.63 -4.12
C VAL A 71 -12.73 -5.14 -4.04
N GLN A 72 -13.48 -5.67 -3.09
CA GLN A 72 -13.83 -7.08 -3.04
C GLN A 72 -15.26 -7.26 -3.57
N GLN A 73 -15.46 -8.25 -4.43
CA GLN A 73 -16.80 -8.56 -4.94
C GLN A 73 -17.71 -9.13 -3.84
N PRO A 74 -19.04 -8.98 -4.01
CA PRO A 74 -20.04 -9.67 -3.21
C PRO A 74 -19.75 -11.17 -3.09
N ASN A 75 -20.12 -11.75 -1.96
CA ASN A 75 -20.06 -13.19 -1.71
C ASN A 75 -21.40 -13.69 -1.13
N ALA A 76 -21.47 -14.96 -0.74
CA ALA A 76 -22.70 -15.54 -0.19
C ALA A 76 -23.23 -14.77 1.04
N PHE A 77 -22.33 -14.17 1.83
CA PHE A 77 -22.64 -13.45 3.07
C PHE A 77 -22.83 -11.94 2.88
N ARG A 78 -22.19 -11.32 1.87
CA ARG A 78 -22.30 -9.89 1.56
C ARG A 78 -22.73 -9.66 0.12
N LYS A 79 -23.86 -8.98 -0.06
CA LYS A 79 -24.42 -8.66 -1.39
C LYS A 79 -23.84 -7.41 -2.03
N GLN A 80 -23.07 -6.61 -1.29
CA GLN A 80 -22.45 -5.38 -1.78
C GLN A 80 -20.94 -5.56 -1.88
N ALA A 81 -20.33 -4.89 -2.85
CA ALA A 81 -18.89 -4.82 -2.97
C ALA A 81 -18.31 -4.05 -1.78
N GLU A 82 -17.21 -4.54 -1.22
CA GLU A 82 -16.53 -3.89 -0.10
C GLU A 82 -15.30 -3.14 -0.61
N ILE A 83 -15.13 -1.90 -0.16
CA ILE A 83 -13.91 -1.13 -0.38
C ILE A 83 -13.05 -1.23 0.87
N ILE A 84 -11.85 -1.80 0.75
CA ILE A 84 -10.91 -1.93 1.86
C ILE A 84 -9.71 -1.05 1.61
N PHE A 85 -9.35 -0.25 2.62
CA PHE A 85 -8.14 0.57 2.61
C PHE A 85 -7.05 -0.10 3.45
N TYR A 86 -5.90 -0.30 2.83
CA TYR A 86 -4.69 -0.74 3.52
C TYR A 86 -3.71 0.42 3.59
N ARG A 87 -2.97 0.48 4.69
CA ARG A 87 -1.81 1.35 4.81
C ARG A 87 -0.57 0.51 4.54
N MET A 88 0.28 0.99 3.66
CA MET A 88 1.63 0.46 3.49
C MET A 88 2.59 1.39 4.22
N ASP A 89 3.38 0.83 5.10
CA ASP A 89 4.38 1.56 5.85
C ASP A 89 5.71 0.87 5.68
N GLY A 90 6.75 1.68 5.47
CA GLY A 90 8.10 1.26 5.77
C GLY A 90 8.30 1.12 7.28
N LEU A 91 9.51 0.70 7.66
CA LEU A 91 9.89 0.50 9.06
C LEU A 91 9.61 1.74 9.92
N GLU A 92 10.01 2.93 9.45
CA GLU A 92 9.79 4.20 10.16
C GLU A 92 8.31 4.49 10.45
N GLY A 93 7.44 4.27 9.45
CA GLY A 93 5.99 4.49 9.61
C GLY A 93 5.33 3.50 10.57
N LEU A 94 5.84 2.27 10.63
CA LEU A 94 5.41 1.26 11.61
C LEU A 94 5.87 1.64 13.03
N LEU A 95 7.16 1.97 13.19
CA LEU A 95 7.74 2.39 14.46
C LEU A 95 7.04 3.62 15.01
N ALA A 96 6.89 4.68 14.21
CA ALA A 96 6.26 5.92 14.62
C ALA A 96 4.82 5.71 15.13
N ARG A 97 4.07 4.78 14.54
CA ARG A 97 2.72 4.43 15.04
C ARG A 97 2.74 3.60 16.30
N GLY A 98 3.65 2.62 16.39
CA GLY A 98 3.86 1.85 17.60
C GLY A 98 4.16 2.78 18.78
N CYS A 99 5.15 3.66 18.60
CA CYS A 99 5.54 4.67 19.57
C CYS A 99 4.39 5.59 19.96
N ARG A 100 3.60 6.10 18.99
CA ARG A 100 2.44 6.94 19.30
C ARG A 100 1.40 6.21 20.16
N ARG A 101 1.18 4.92 19.92
CA ARG A 101 0.23 4.11 20.70
C ARG A 101 0.76 3.77 22.09
N LEU A 102 2.08 3.61 22.21
CA LEU A 102 2.76 3.25 23.46
C LEU A 102 3.22 4.46 24.28
N HIS A 103 3.16 5.68 23.73
CA HIS A 103 3.75 6.89 24.33
C HIS A 103 3.40 7.05 25.81
N TRP A 104 2.12 6.93 26.18
CA TRP A 104 1.72 7.08 27.58
C TRP A 104 2.35 6.01 28.49
N TYR A 105 2.43 4.77 28.04
CA TYR A 105 3.06 3.68 28.80
C TYR A 105 4.57 3.92 28.96
N LEU A 106 5.26 4.28 27.88
CA LEU A 106 6.71 4.52 27.89
C LEU A 106 7.12 5.67 28.82
N VAL A 107 6.31 6.73 28.87
CA VAL A 107 6.58 7.91 29.71
C VAL A 107 6.27 7.67 31.20
N ASN A 108 5.24 6.88 31.53
CA ASN A 108 4.75 6.77 32.91
C ASN A 108 5.13 5.46 33.63
N SER A 109 5.61 4.46 32.90
CA SER A 109 5.94 3.15 33.48
C SER A 109 7.37 3.11 34.01
N GLN A 110 7.52 2.65 35.25
CA GLN A 110 8.82 2.33 35.87
C GLN A 110 9.42 1.01 35.37
N GLN A 111 8.65 0.21 34.62
CA GLN A 111 9.07 -1.11 34.12
C GLN A 111 9.79 -1.05 32.77
N VAL A 112 9.84 0.14 32.15
CA VAL A 112 10.41 0.35 30.81
C VAL A 112 11.85 0.82 30.93
N THR A 113 12.75 0.25 30.13
CA THR A 113 14.17 0.63 30.13
C THR A 113 14.43 1.89 29.31
N ASP A 114 15.59 2.50 29.49
CA ASP A 114 15.97 3.69 28.72
C ASP A 114 16.19 3.37 27.23
N GLU A 115 16.64 2.16 26.89
CA GLU A 115 16.73 1.71 25.49
C GLU A 115 15.35 1.61 24.83
N GLU A 116 14.33 1.12 25.55
CA GLU A 116 12.96 1.03 25.04
C GLU A 116 12.33 2.42 24.82
N ARG A 117 12.67 3.40 25.68
CA ARG A 117 12.27 4.81 25.47
C ARG A 117 13.01 5.41 24.28
N ALA A 118 14.32 5.18 24.17
CA ALA A 118 15.16 5.66 23.09
C ALA A 118 14.71 5.13 21.71
N ALA A 119 14.21 3.89 21.63
CA ALA A 119 13.63 3.34 20.40
C ALA A 119 12.44 4.18 19.85
N CYS A 120 11.82 5.00 20.70
CA CYS A 120 10.75 5.92 20.36
C CYS A 120 11.16 7.40 20.46
N ASN A 121 12.46 7.70 20.56
CA ASN A 121 12.99 9.04 20.78
C ASN A 121 12.39 9.76 22.01
N LEU A 122 12.17 8.99 23.09
CA LEU A 122 11.69 9.47 24.39
C LEU A 122 12.81 9.48 25.43
#